data_AF-A0A435XUH6-F1
#
_entry.id   AF-A0A435XUH6-F1
#
_cell.length_a   1.000
_cell.length_b   1.000
_cell.length_c   1.000
_cell.angle_alpha   90.00
_cell.angle_beta   90.00
_cell.angle_gamma   90.00
#
_symmetry.space_group_name_H-M   'P 1'
#
loop_
_entity.id
_entity.type
_entity.pdbx_description
1 polymer ?
#
loop_
_entity_poly.entity_id
_entity_poly.type
_entity_poly.pdbx_seq_one_letter_code
_entity_poly.pdbx_strand_id
1 'polypeptide(L)'
;VADATAIGRTSVASAQFAVAIGVNSRATGTSSSTLGPNALASGNFALAFGNAALSSGIGSVAIGSGAQGTDVGAVALGNGSRATLARATALGVSASASGASALAMGDTANASAQNAIAAGTNAVANSADAVAIGTRANASGGKAVAIGADNVAYGDGAVSIGDPSYASGTGAFTGGANNIANSDGTATATAANMANGAVAIGNSNKAIGQGSVALGNGSTAGAAGLAGNVALGDGATAAASSGDVALGSGSVTTT
;
A
#
# COMPACT_ATOMS: atom_id res chain seq x y z
N VAL A 1 34.77 9.35 31.06
CA VAL A 1 34.59 7.89 30.89
C VAL A 1 33.25 7.69 30.23
N ALA A 2 33.22 7.21 28.98
CA ALA A 2 31.95 6.88 28.34
C ALA A 2 31.50 5.54 28.94
N ASP A 3 30.30 5.49 29.50
CA ASP A 3 29.67 4.25 29.99
C ASP A 3 29.27 3.34 28.82
N ALA A 4 30.25 2.98 27.98
CA ALA A 4 30.09 2.23 26.75
C ALA A 4 30.53 0.78 26.97
N THR A 5 29.83 -0.16 26.32
CA THR A 5 30.11 -1.59 26.40
C THR A 5 30.34 -2.14 25.00
N ALA A 6 31.48 -2.80 24.76
CA ALA A 6 31.79 -3.45 23.49
C ALA A 6 32.19 -4.92 23.74
N ILE A 7 31.47 -5.87 23.15
CA ILE A 7 31.68 -7.31 23.30
C ILE A 7 31.77 -7.96 21.92
N GLY A 8 32.93 -8.54 21.60
CA GLY A 8 33.18 -9.26 20.35
C GLY A 8 34.37 -8.72 19.57
N ARG A 9 34.97 -9.56 18.72
CA ARG A 9 36.13 -9.19 17.89
C ARG A 9 35.77 -7.99 17.02
N THR A 10 36.60 -6.94 17.05
CA THR A 10 36.42 -5.67 16.32
C THR A 10 35.08 -4.96 16.56
N SER A 11 34.41 -5.24 17.69
CA SER A 11 33.25 -4.45 18.11
C SER A 11 33.68 -3.04 18.54
N VAL A 12 32.84 -2.04 18.29
CA VAL A 12 33.11 -0.63 18.61
C VAL A 12 31.88 -0.01 19.25
N ALA A 13 32.02 0.42 20.50
CA ALA A 13 31.07 1.31 21.17
C ALA A 13 31.80 2.63 21.51
N SER A 14 31.57 3.69 20.72
CA SER A 14 32.41 4.91 20.77
C SER A 14 31.70 6.14 21.34
N ALA A 15 30.41 6.06 21.64
CA ALA A 15 29.62 7.16 22.20
C ALA A 15 29.14 6.86 23.63
N GLN A 16 28.65 7.88 24.34
CA GLN A 16 28.16 7.73 25.71
C GLN A 16 26.97 6.77 25.76
N PHE A 17 26.94 5.87 26.75
CA PHE A 17 25.89 4.85 26.92
C PHE A 17 25.70 3.90 25.73
N ALA A 18 26.68 3.81 24.82
CA ALA A 18 26.58 2.96 23.64
C ALA A 18 26.87 1.48 23.99
N VAL A 19 26.12 0.56 23.39
CA VAL A 19 26.32 -0.89 23.58
C VAL A 19 26.53 -1.57 22.22
N ALA A 20 27.66 -2.24 22.04
CA ALA A 20 27.97 -3.00 20.84
C ALA A 20 28.28 -4.46 21.15
N ILE A 21 27.41 -5.38 20.74
CA ILE A 21 27.58 -6.81 20.99
C ILE A 21 27.55 -7.57 19.66
N GLY A 22 28.66 -8.22 19.31
CA GLY A 22 28.80 -8.99 18.08
C GLY A 22 30.09 -8.66 17.33
N VAL A 23 30.55 -9.59 16.50
CA VAL A 23 31.75 -9.41 15.67
C VAL A 23 31.54 -8.24 14.70
N ASN A 24 32.45 -7.27 14.70
CA ASN A 24 32.37 -6.08 13.86
C ASN A 24 31.06 -5.26 14.05
N SER A 25 30.40 -5.39 15.20
CA SER A 25 29.26 -4.56 15.58
C SER A 25 29.72 -3.14 15.95
N ARG A 26 28.94 -2.11 15.59
CA ARG A 26 29.33 -0.71 15.75
C ARG A 26 28.17 0.13 16.29
N ALA A 27 28.26 0.51 17.56
CA ALA A 27 27.36 1.47 18.20
C ALA A 27 28.09 2.82 18.35
N THR A 28 27.84 3.77 17.45
CA THR A 28 28.58 5.04 17.38
C THR A 28 27.74 6.27 17.69
N GLY A 29 26.43 6.12 17.89
CA GLY A 29 25.54 7.19 18.33
C GLY A 29 25.38 7.20 19.86
N THR A 30 25.06 8.36 20.44
CA THR A 30 24.81 8.47 21.89
C THR A 30 23.61 7.62 22.26
N SER A 31 23.73 6.83 23.33
CA SER A 31 22.71 5.87 23.79
C SER A 31 22.24 4.89 22.70
N SER A 32 23.10 4.59 21.71
CA SER A 32 22.77 3.62 20.67
C SER A 32 23.12 2.20 21.08
N SER A 33 22.46 1.21 20.49
CA SER A 33 22.67 -0.20 20.82
C SER A 33 22.72 -1.06 19.57
N THR A 34 23.66 -2.01 19.54
CA THR A 34 23.75 -3.04 18.52
C THR A 34 23.85 -4.44 19.12
N LEU A 35 23.15 -5.40 18.52
CA LEU A 35 23.30 -6.83 18.81
C LEU A 35 23.31 -7.62 17.50
N GLY A 36 24.46 -8.17 17.11
CA GLY A 36 24.62 -9.01 15.93
C GLY A 36 25.89 -8.71 15.13
N PRO A 37 26.37 -9.67 14.34
CA PRO A 37 27.58 -9.48 13.53
C PRO A 37 27.34 -8.44 12.43
N ASN A 38 28.25 -7.48 12.30
CA ASN A 38 28.17 -6.35 11.35
C ASN A 38 26.98 -5.40 11.56
N ALA A 39 26.28 -5.46 12.70
CA ALA A 39 25.23 -4.49 13.01
C ALA A 39 25.81 -3.09 13.21
N LEU A 40 25.13 -2.04 12.73
CA LEU A 40 25.54 -0.65 12.83
C LEU A 40 24.39 0.21 13.36
N ALA A 41 24.59 0.81 14.55
CA ALA A 41 23.71 1.84 15.10
C ALA A 41 24.49 3.16 15.23
N SER A 42 24.41 3.99 14.19
CA SER A 42 25.16 5.26 14.11
C SER A 42 24.35 6.49 14.47
N GLY A 43 23.02 6.40 14.46
CA GLY A 43 22.15 7.48 14.93
C GLY A 43 22.12 7.55 16.46
N ASN A 44 21.89 8.75 17.01
CA ASN A 44 21.62 8.90 18.44
C ASN A 44 20.33 8.17 18.80
N PHE A 45 20.32 7.45 19.93
CA PHE A 45 19.20 6.61 20.38
C PHE A 45 18.82 5.48 19.41
N ALA A 46 19.68 5.14 18.45
CA ALA A 46 19.39 4.12 17.44
C ALA A 46 19.56 2.69 17.98
N LEU A 47 18.76 1.74 17.48
CA LEU A 47 18.81 0.32 17.83
C LEU A 47 18.99 -0.54 16.58
N ALA A 48 20.10 -1.26 16.45
CA ALA A 48 20.33 -2.22 15.37
C ALA A 48 20.49 -3.66 15.90
N PHE A 49 19.53 -4.53 15.66
CA PHE A 49 19.52 -5.91 16.14
C PHE A 49 19.44 -6.89 14.95
N GLY A 50 20.44 -7.75 14.77
CA GLY A 50 20.52 -8.73 13.69
C GLY A 50 21.81 -8.62 12.88
N ASN A 51 22.10 -9.65 12.08
CA ASN A 51 23.25 -9.61 11.19
C ASN A 51 23.09 -8.48 10.16
N ALA A 52 24.08 -7.60 10.04
CA ALA A 52 24.05 -6.47 9.12
C ALA A 52 22.82 -5.54 9.26
N ALA A 53 22.15 -5.53 10.43
CA ALA A 53 21.11 -4.55 10.72
C ALA A 53 21.72 -3.13 10.73
N LEU A 54 21.06 -2.18 10.08
CA LEU A 54 21.52 -0.80 9.90
C LEU A 54 20.50 0.17 10.47
N SER A 55 20.88 0.85 11.55
CA SER A 55 20.09 1.90 12.20
C SER A 55 20.89 3.21 12.21
N SER A 56 20.75 4.03 11.15
CA SER A 56 21.56 5.25 10.98
C SER A 56 20.82 6.56 11.30
N GLY A 57 19.50 6.51 11.43
CA GLY A 57 18.67 7.66 11.79
C GLY A 57 18.62 7.94 13.28
N ILE A 58 18.34 9.19 13.67
CA ILE A 58 18.13 9.55 15.09
C ILE A 58 16.85 8.87 15.58
N GLY A 59 16.94 8.11 16.68
CA GLY A 59 15.84 7.34 17.24
C GLY A 59 15.31 6.24 16.32
N SER A 60 16.10 5.84 15.30
CA SER A 60 15.67 4.79 14.39
C SER A 60 15.84 3.40 15.01
N VAL A 61 15.08 2.43 14.49
CA VAL A 61 15.12 1.04 14.92
C VAL A 61 15.24 0.15 13.70
N ALA A 62 16.18 -0.80 13.72
CA ALA A 62 16.37 -1.82 12.71
C ALA A 62 16.53 -3.18 13.39
N ILE A 63 15.53 -4.06 13.30
CA ILE A 63 15.54 -5.38 13.91
C ILE A 63 15.28 -6.44 12.84
N GLY A 64 16.25 -7.33 12.62
CA GLY A 64 16.24 -8.36 11.59
C GLY A 64 17.55 -8.37 10.79
N SER A 65 17.89 -9.52 10.20
CA SER A 65 19.08 -9.58 9.34
C SER A 65 18.88 -8.68 8.10
N GLY A 66 19.81 -7.75 7.87
CA GLY A 66 19.74 -6.76 6.79
C GLY A 66 18.62 -5.71 6.92
N ALA A 67 17.95 -5.60 8.08
CA ALA A 67 16.95 -4.57 8.33
C ALA A 67 17.58 -3.17 8.28
N GLN A 68 16.86 -2.18 7.75
CA GLN A 68 17.38 -0.84 7.51
C GLN A 68 16.41 0.24 8.00
N GLY A 69 16.74 0.89 9.12
CA GLY A 69 16.07 2.08 9.64
C GLY A 69 17.00 3.30 9.51
N THR A 70 16.95 3.99 8.37
CA THR A 70 18.07 4.88 7.97
C THR A 70 17.86 6.38 8.18
N ASP A 71 16.65 6.79 8.54
CA ASP A 71 16.28 8.20 8.74
C ASP A 71 15.59 8.41 10.11
N VAL A 72 15.34 9.66 10.50
CA VAL A 72 14.84 10.05 11.82
C VAL A 72 13.53 9.34 12.15
N GLY A 73 13.53 8.62 13.27
CA GLY A 73 12.36 7.87 13.76
C GLY A 73 11.91 6.74 12.84
N ALA A 74 12.73 6.30 11.89
CA ALA A 74 12.39 5.18 11.02
C ALA A 74 12.44 3.85 11.78
N VAL A 75 11.46 2.97 11.55
CA VAL A 75 11.35 1.67 12.21
C VAL A 75 11.29 0.57 11.17
N ALA A 76 12.30 -0.30 11.12
CA ALA A 76 12.36 -1.48 10.26
C ALA A 76 12.42 -2.75 11.13
N LEU A 77 11.40 -3.59 11.05
CA LEU A 77 11.29 -4.85 11.79
C LEU A 77 11.01 -6.01 10.83
N GLY A 78 11.99 -6.87 10.61
CA GLY A 78 11.92 -8.03 9.73
C GLY A 78 13.20 -8.23 8.91
N ASN A 79 13.45 -9.46 8.46
CA ASN A 79 14.58 -9.76 7.58
C ASN A 79 14.48 -8.94 6.29
N GLY A 80 15.50 -8.17 5.96
CA GLY A 80 15.54 -7.32 4.77
C GLY A 80 14.51 -6.17 4.76
N SER A 81 13.83 -5.87 5.87
CA SER A 81 12.89 -4.75 5.97
C SER A 81 13.60 -3.41 5.79
N ARG A 82 12.91 -2.43 5.17
CA ARG A 82 13.47 -1.13 4.79
C ARG A 82 12.51 0.00 5.16
N ALA A 83 12.87 0.79 6.17
CA ALA A 83 12.25 2.07 6.49
C ALA A 83 13.28 3.17 6.24
N THR A 84 13.23 3.82 5.07
CA THR A 84 14.37 4.62 4.58
C THR A 84 14.20 6.13 4.67
N LEU A 85 12.99 6.61 4.95
CA LEU A 85 12.68 8.04 5.12
C LEU A 85 12.11 8.34 6.51
N ALA A 86 12.11 9.62 6.88
CA ALA A 86 11.69 10.09 8.18
C ALA A 86 10.32 9.56 8.61
N ARG A 87 10.26 8.98 9.82
CA ARG A 87 9.07 8.37 10.44
C ARG A 87 8.43 7.23 9.63
N ALA A 88 9.14 6.67 8.65
CA ALA A 88 8.67 5.50 7.93
C ALA A 88 8.68 4.27 8.85
N THR A 89 7.70 3.38 8.69
CA THR A 89 7.59 2.15 9.46
C THR A 89 7.42 0.96 8.52
N ALA A 90 8.36 0.02 8.53
CA ALA A 90 8.35 -1.21 7.75
C ALA A 90 8.34 -2.43 8.69
N LEU A 91 7.25 -3.20 8.71
CA LEU A 91 7.04 -4.35 9.58
C LEU A 91 6.78 -5.60 8.74
N GLY A 92 7.74 -6.50 8.60
CA GLY A 92 7.62 -7.73 7.80
C GLY A 92 8.89 -8.08 7.05
N VAL A 93 8.98 -9.32 6.57
CA VAL A 93 10.10 -9.76 5.74
C VAL A 93 10.06 -8.98 4.42
N SER A 94 11.17 -8.34 4.05
CA SER A 94 11.29 -7.50 2.85
C SER A 94 10.24 -6.38 2.73
N ALA A 95 9.55 -5.99 3.82
CA ALA A 95 8.65 -4.85 3.82
C ALA A 95 9.42 -3.56 3.52
N SER A 96 8.88 -2.69 2.68
CA SER A 96 9.53 -1.46 2.22
C SER A 96 8.62 -0.25 2.43
N ALA A 97 8.94 0.57 3.43
CA ALA A 97 8.39 1.90 3.63
C ALA A 97 9.44 2.93 3.18
N SER A 98 9.39 3.32 1.91
CA SER A 98 10.33 4.28 1.31
C SER A 98 9.74 5.68 1.12
N GLY A 99 8.48 5.90 1.49
CA GLY A 99 7.88 7.22 1.63
C GLY A 99 8.04 7.84 3.03
N ALA A 100 8.08 9.17 3.13
CA ALA A 100 8.11 9.85 4.42
C ALA A 100 6.80 9.61 5.19
N SER A 101 6.89 9.26 6.47
CA SER A 101 5.74 8.89 7.31
C SER A 101 4.87 7.76 6.73
N ALA A 102 5.44 6.92 5.85
CA ALA A 102 4.75 5.79 5.24
C ALA A 102 4.75 4.56 6.17
N LEU A 103 3.77 3.69 5.99
CA LEU A 103 3.61 2.44 6.73
C LEU A 103 3.54 1.25 5.76
N ALA A 104 4.53 0.37 5.80
CA ALA A 104 4.51 -0.92 5.11
C ALA A 104 4.44 -2.05 6.14
N MET A 105 3.37 -2.85 6.12
CA MET A 105 3.16 -3.96 7.06
C MET A 105 2.82 -5.23 6.29
N GLY A 106 3.59 -6.30 6.47
CA GLY A 106 3.41 -7.58 5.78
C GLY A 106 4.65 -7.98 4.98
N ASP A 107 4.72 -9.26 4.63
CA ASP A 107 5.78 -9.76 3.74
C ASP A 107 5.71 -9.02 2.40
N THR A 108 6.83 -8.45 1.96
CA THR A 108 6.97 -7.71 0.69
C THR A 108 6.00 -6.52 0.50
N ALA A 109 5.33 -6.04 1.55
CA ALA A 109 4.49 -4.84 1.49
C ALA A 109 5.32 -3.61 1.08
N ASN A 110 4.78 -2.75 0.21
CA ASN A 110 5.48 -1.62 -0.37
C ASN A 110 4.68 -0.32 -0.27
N ALA A 111 5.09 0.56 0.64
CA ALA A 111 4.57 1.91 0.79
C ALA A 111 5.65 2.92 0.35
N SER A 112 5.62 3.31 -0.93
CA SER A 112 6.72 4.07 -1.57
C SER A 112 6.50 5.57 -1.66
N ALA A 113 5.36 6.07 -1.19
CA ALA A 113 5.00 7.49 -1.26
C ALA A 113 4.69 8.07 0.12
N GLN A 114 4.71 9.41 0.23
CA GLN A 114 4.47 10.11 1.49
C GLN A 114 3.11 9.75 2.08
N ASN A 115 3.07 9.48 3.39
CA ASN A 115 1.88 9.08 4.16
C ASN A 115 1.17 7.83 3.62
N ALA A 116 1.77 7.08 2.69
CA ALA A 116 1.15 5.91 2.11
C ALA A 116 1.08 4.77 3.13
N ILE A 117 0.01 3.98 3.09
CA ILE A 117 -0.20 2.82 3.95
C ILE A 117 -0.35 1.59 3.05
N ALA A 118 0.59 0.66 3.14
CA ALA A 118 0.50 -0.66 2.51
C ALA A 118 0.51 -1.73 3.61
N ALA A 119 -0.61 -2.40 3.85
CA ALA A 119 -0.76 -3.40 4.92
C ALA A 119 -1.31 -4.72 4.38
N GLY A 120 -0.47 -5.72 4.17
CA GLY A 120 -0.78 -7.04 3.63
C GLY A 120 0.36 -7.60 2.81
N THR A 121 0.37 -8.92 2.60
CA THR A 121 1.41 -9.56 1.77
C THR A 121 1.35 -9.01 0.34
N ASN A 122 2.46 -8.50 -0.18
CA ASN A 122 2.53 -7.82 -1.48
C ASN A 122 1.55 -6.64 -1.65
N ALA A 123 1.08 -6.00 -0.57
CA ALA A 123 0.27 -4.78 -0.69
C ALA A 123 1.12 -3.63 -1.26
N VAL A 124 0.56 -2.80 -2.13
CA VAL A 124 1.27 -1.71 -2.81
C VAL A 124 0.49 -0.40 -2.66
N ALA A 125 1.10 0.58 -2.00
CA ALA A 125 0.63 1.96 -1.94
C ALA A 125 1.76 2.89 -2.42
N ASN A 126 1.71 3.30 -3.69
CA ASN A 126 2.82 4.02 -4.35
C ASN A 126 2.48 5.47 -4.74
N SER A 127 1.32 5.97 -4.31
CA SER A 127 0.91 7.37 -4.45
C SER A 127 0.73 8.03 -3.07
N ALA A 128 0.87 9.35 -3.00
CA ALA A 128 0.80 10.11 -1.75
C ALA A 128 -0.59 9.98 -1.10
N ASP A 129 -0.61 9.75 0.22
CA ASP A 129 -1.82 9.50 1.02
C ASP A 129 -2.64 8.27 0.59
N ALA A 130 -2.10 7.38 -0.27
CA ALA A 130 -2.79 6.18 -0.72
C ALA A 130 -2.85 5.11 0.37
N VAL A 131 -3.92 4.32 0.40
CA VAL A 131 -4.15 3.25 1.38
C VAL A 131 -4.43 1.94 0.66
N ALA A 132 -3.53 0.97 0.78
CA ALA A 132 -3.69 -0.40 0.31
C ALA A 132 -3.65 -1.37 1.49
N ILE A 133 -4.76 -2.04 1.79
CA ILE A 133 -4.86 -2.99 2.91
C ILE A 133 -5.40 -4.32 2.39
N GLY A 134 -4.64 -5.40 2.47
CA GLY A 134 -5.00 -6.72 1.97
C GLY A 134 -3.90 -7.35 1.12
N THR A 135 -3.97 -8.67 0.93
CA THR A 135 -3.01 -9.39 0.07
C THR A 135 -3.12 -8.87 -1.36
N ARG A 136 -2.00 -8.42 -1.93
CA ARG A 136 -1.93 -7.85 -3.30
C ARG A 136 -2.86 -6.65 -3.56
N ALA A 137 -3.40 -6.01 -2.52
CA ALA A 137 -4.12 -4.74 -2.66
C ALA A 137 -3.22 -3.68 -3.30
N ASN A 138 -3.72 -2.91 -4.25
CA ASN A 138 -2.96 -1.94 -5.01
C ASN A 138 -3.70 -0.59 -5.08
N ALA A 139 -3.18 0.42 -4.37
CA ALA A 139 -3.64 1.79 -4.44
C ALA A 139 -2.54 2.64 -5.08
N SER A 140 -2.71 2.98 -6.37
CA SER A 140 -1.62 3.51 -7.20
C SER A 140 -1.85 4.84 -7.91
N GLY A 141 -2.96 5.52 -7.68
CA GLY A 141 -3.06 6.92 -8.11
C GLY A 141 -3.73 7.83 -7.10
N GLY A 142 -3.24 9.07 -7.09
CA GLY A 142 -3.65 10.11 -6.16
C GLY A 142 -3.84 9.60 -4.73
N LYS A 143 -4.97 9.94 -4.11
CA LYS A 143 -5.35 9.52 -2.75
C LYS A 143 -6.20 8.25 -2.74
N ALA A 144 -5.87 7.27 -3.58
CA ALA A 144 -6.67 6.05 -3.75
C ALA A 144 -6.73 5.17 -2.49
N VAL A 145 -7.80 4.40 -2.37
CA VAL A 145 -8.04 3.45 -1.28
C VAL A 145 -8.38 2.07 -1.87
N ALA A 146 -7.57 1.06 -1.61
CA ALA A 146 -7.81 -0.34 -1.96
C ALA A 146 -7.82 -1.21 -0.69
N ILE A 147 -8.97 -1.76 -0.29
CA ILE A 147 -9.11 -2.53 0.96
C ILE A 147 -9.75 -3.89 0.69
N GLY A 148 -8.98 -4.95 0.90
CA GLY A 148 -9.30 -6.35 0.63
C GLY A 148 -8.35 -6.96 -0.40
N ALA A 149 -8.43 -8.27 -0.60
CA ALA A 149 -7.49 -8.96 -1.48
C ALA A 149 -7.70 -8.51 -2.93
N ASP A 150 -6.59 -8.34 -3.66
CA ASP A 150 -6.55 -8.13 -5.11
C ASP A 150 -7.26 -6.88 -5.65
N ASN A 151 -7.74 -6.01 -4.76
CA ASN A 151 -8.36 -4.76 -5.15
C ASN A 151 -7.34 -3.83 -5.80
N VAL A 152 -7.73 -3.20 -6.90
CA VAL A 152 -6.95 -2.19 -7.58
C VAL A 152 -7.73 -0.89 -7.64
N ALA A 153 -7.22 0.16 -7.01
CA ALA A 153 -7.72 1.52 -7.10
C ALA A 153 -6.63 2.40 -7.75
N TYR A 154 -6.90 2.85 -8.98
CA TYR A 154 -5.94 3.59 -9.79
C TYR A 154 -6.24 5.09 -9.87
N GLY A 155 -7.49 5.51 -9.98
CA GLY A 155 -7.81 6.93 -10.13
C GLY A 155 -7.53 7.75 -8.88
N ASP A 156 -7.31 9.06 -9.03
CA ASP A 156 -7.20 9.95 -7.87
C ASP A 156 -8.50 9.94 -7.05
N GLY A 157 -8.38 9.65 -5.75
CA GLY A 157 -9.52 9.46 -4.85
C GLY A 157 -10.41 8.27 -5.19
N ALA A 158 -9.97 7.34 -6.05
CA ALA A 158 -10.69 6.12 -6.33
C ALA A 158 -10.70 5.19 -5.11
N VAL A 159 -11.79 4.44 -4.93
CA VAL A 159 -11.98 3.54 -3.80
C VAL A 159 -12.38 2.16 -4.31
N SER A 160 -11.69 1.12 -3.88
CA SER A 160 -12.00 -0.28 -4.18
C SER A 160 -11.99 -1.09 -2.88
N ILE A 161 -13.15 -1.60 -2.46
CA ILE A 161 -13.33 -2.32 -1.19
C ILE A 161 -14.00 -3.68 -1.44
N GLY A 162 -13.41 -4.77 -0.96
CA GLY A 162 -13.93 -6.13 -1.14
C GLY A 162 -12.90 -7.10 -1.76
N ASP A 163 -13.27 -7.96 -2.71
CA ASP A 163 -12.35 -8.98 -3.27
C ASP A 163 -12.87 -9.61 -4.57
N PRO A 164 -12.07 -9.64 -5.66
CA PRO A 164 -11.28 -8.53 -6.21
C PRO A 164 -12.20 -7.46 -6.84
N SER A 165 -11.76 -6.21 -6.91
CA SER A 165 -12.49 -5.13 -7.60
C SER A 165 -11.55 -4.07 -8.20
N TYR A 166 -11.99 -3.41 -9.29
CA TYR A 166 -11.18 -2.53 -10.12
C TYR A 166 -11.81 -1.15 -10.30
N ALA A 167 -11.23 -0.11 -9.69
CA ALA A 167 -11.68 1.28 -9.80
C ALA A 167 -10.62 2.12 -10.53
N SER A 168 -10.90 2.49 -11.78
CA SER A 168 -9.88 3.08 -12.67
C SER A 168 -9.90 4.60 -12.77
N GLY A 169 -11.07 5.23 -12.77
CA GLY A 169 -11.19 6.68 -12.93
C GLY A 169 -11.10 7.48 -11.63
N THR A 170 -10.88 8.80 -11.76
CA THR A 170 -10.92 9.73 -10.63
C THR A 170 -12.26 9.65 -9.91
N GLY A 171 -12.24 9.48 -8.59
CA GLY A 171 -13.43 9.31 -7.76
C GLY A 171 -14.29 8.08 -8.09
N ALA A 172 -13.77 7.11 -8.86
CA ALA A 172 -14.48 5.86 -9.10
C ALA A 172 -14.59 5.03 -7.81
N PHE A 173 -15.68 4.28 -7.66
CA PHE A 173 -15.95 3.46 -6.49
C PHE A 173 -16.30 2.03 -6.90
N THR A 174 -15.66 1.05 -6.27
CA THR A 174 -16.09 -0.35 -6.30
C THR A 174 -16.25 -0.89 -4.89
N GLY A 175 -17.32 -1.66 -4.66
CA GLY A 175 -17.65 -2.23 -3.35
C GLY A 175 -18.25 -3.63 -3.46
N GLY A 176 -17.65 -4.62 -2.79
CA GLY A 176 -18.07 -6.02 -2.84
C GLY A 176 -17.13 -6.88 -3.68
N ALA A 177 -17.67 -7.85 -4.44
CA ALA A 177 -16.85 -8.84 -5.15
C ALA A 177 -16.94 -8.70 -6.67
N ASN A 178 -15.82 -8.89 -7.36
CA ASN A 178 -15.72 -8.93 -8.83
C ASN A 178 -16.27 -7.68 -9.55
N ASN A 179 -16.21 -6.51 -8.94
CA ASN A 179 -16.78 -5.29 -9.53
C ASN A 179 -15.76 -4.54 -10.40
N ILE A 180 -16.26 -3.92 -11.46
CA ILE A 180 -15.47 -3.18 -12.45
C ILE A 180 -16.08 -1.78 -12.61
N ALA A 181 -15.28 -0.74 -12.35
CA ALA A 181 -15.60 0.66 -12.59
C ALA A 181 -14.48 1.31 -13.44
N ASN A 182 -14.56 1.14 -14.76
CA ASN A 182 -13.55 1.57 -15.73
C ASN A 182 -14.20 1.84 -17.10
N SER A 183 -13.45 2.23 -18.14
CA SER A 183 -14.04 2.66 -19.42
C SER A 183 -14.23 1.55 -20.46
N ASP A 184 -13.73 0.34 -20.20
CA ASP A 184 -13.67 -0.76 -21.17
C ASP A 184 -14.21 -2.10 -20.65
N GLY A 185 -14.56 -2.20 -19.37
CA GLY A 185 -15.16 -3.39 -18.77
C GLY A 185 -14.16 -4.53 -18.49
N THR A 186 -12.85 -4.26 -18.51
CA THR A 186 -11.81 -5.27 -18.22
C THR A 186 -11.55 -5.41 -16.72
N ALA A 187 -10.99 -6.55 -16.27
CA ALA A 187 -10.55 -6.75 -14.89
C ALA A 187 -9.18 -6.08 -14.63
N THR A 188 -9.06 -4.80 -14.97
CA THR A 188 -7.86 -3.98 -14.77
C THR A 188 -8.25 -2.55 -14.39
N ALA A 189 -7.37 -1.86 -13.66
CA ALA A 189 -7.49 -0.43 -13.39
C ALA A 189 -6.16 0.25 -13.72
N THR A 190 -6.16 1.09 -14.75
CA THR A 190 -4.97 1.70 -15.35
C THR A 190 -5.30 3.06 -15.96
N ALA A 191 -4.29 3.85 -16.30
CA ALA A 191 -4.47 5.11 -17.04
C ALA A 191 -5.27 4.95 -18.34
N ALA A 192 -5.18 3.78 -18.99
CA ALA A 192 -5.80 3.54 -20.29
C ALA A 192 -7.32 3.33 -20.22
N ASN A 193 -7.86 2.98 -19.04
CA ASN A 193 -9.27 2.65 -18.88
C ASN A 193 -9.99 3.49 -17.81
N MET A 194 -9.63 4.76 -17.68
CA MET A 194 -10.23 5.64 -16.67
C MET A 194 -11.71 5.93 -16.95
N ALA A 195 -12.56 5.67 -15.97
CA ALA A 195 -13.96 6.10 -15.96
C ALA A 195 -14.26 6.92 -14.70
N ASN A 196 -14.17 8.26 -14.83
CA ASN A 196 -14.34 9.15 -13.69
C ASN A 196 -15.75 9.04 -13.10
N GLY A 197 -15.83 8.95 -11.77
CA GLY A 197 -17.09 8.84 -11.04
C GLY A 197 -17.91 7.57 -11.32
N ALA A 198 -17.34 6.55 -11.96
CA ALA A 198 -18.02 5.27 -12.15
C ALA A 198 -18.19 4.54 -10.81
N VAL A 199 -19.35 3.92 -10.58
CA VAL A 199 -19.69 3.25 -9.33
C VAL A 199 -20.21 1.85 -9.60
N ALA A 200 -19.52 0.81 -9.12
CA ALA A 200 -19.96 -0.59 -9.21
C ALA A 200 -20.02 -1.25 -7.83
N ILE A 201 -21.22 -1.61 -7.36
CA ILE A 201 -21.42 -2.10 -5.98
C ILE A 201 -22.23 -3.40 -5.98
N GLY A 202 -21.75 -4.41 -5.26
CA GLY A 202 -22.38 -5.72 -5.09
C GLY A 202 -21.48 -6.85 -5.59
N ASN A 203 -22.00 -7.74 -6.43
CA ASN A 203 -21.23 -8.85 -6.99
C ASN A 203 -21.23 -8.84 -8.53
N SER A 204 -20.06 -8.93 -9.15
CA SER A 204 -19.90 -9.04 -10.60
C SER A 204 -20.51 -7.88 -11.41
N ASN A 205 -20.57 -6.68 -10.85
CA ASN A 205 -21.14 -5.53 -11.56
C ASN A 205 -20.12 -4.82 -12.43
N LYS A 206 -20.59 -4.21 -13.51
CA LYS A 206 -19.78 -3.45 -14.47
C LYS A 206 -20.36 -2.07 -14.68
N ALA A 207 -19.71 -1.05 -14.11
CA ALA A 207 -19.93 0.35 -14.46
C ALA A 207 -18.89 0.75 -15.51
N ILE A 208 -19.29 0.68 -16.78
CA ILE A 208 -18.45 0.95 -17.93
C ILE A 208 -18.71 2.37 -18.42
N GLY A 209 -17.69 3.22 -18.38
CA GLY A 209 -17.78 4.60 -18.84
C GLY A 209 -17.98 5.64 -17.74
N GLN A 210 -17.75 6.91 -18.09
CA GLN A 210 -17.78 8.01 -17.12
C GLN A 210 -19.15 8.13 -16.46
N GLY A 211 -19.18 8.26 -15.14
CA GLY A 211 -20.40 8.46 -14.36
C GLY A 211 -21.39 7.28 -14.39
N SER A 212 -21.00 6.14 -14.95
CA SER A 212 -21.86 4.95 -14.98
C SER A 212 -22.06 4.38 -13.58
N VAL A 213 -23.26 3.88 -13.27
CA VAL A 213 -23.61 3.32 -11.96
C VAL A 213 -24.23 1.94 -12.12
N ALA A 214 -23.56 0.90 -11.62
CA ALA A 214 -24.05 -0.47 -11.59
C ALA A 214 -24.20 -0.96 -10.14
N LEU A 215 -25.41 -1.31 -9.71
CA LEU A 215 -25.69 -1.78 -8.35
C LEU A 215 -26.53 -3.05 -8.38
N GLY A 216 -26.01 -4.13 -7.80
CA GLY A 216 -26.73 -5.41 -7.71
C GLY A 216 -25.81 -6.62 -7.82
N ASN A 217 -26.28 -7.62 -8.55
CA ASN A 217 -25.53 -8.82 -8.86
C ASN A 217 -25.56 -9.04 -10.38
N GLY A 218 -24.40 -8.94 -11.02
CA GLY A 218 -24.28 -9.02 -12.48
C GLY A 218 -24.87 -7.83 -13.26
N SER A 219 -25.06 -6.67 -12.64
CA SER A 219 -25.58 -5.48 -13.32
C SER A 219 -24.53 -4.86 -14.24
N THR A 220 -24.94 -4.41 -15.43
CA THR A 220 -24.05 -3.74 -16.41
C THR A 220 -24.60 -2.38 -16.79
N ALA A 221 -23.90 -1.32 -16.38
CA ALA A 221 -24.19 0.05 -16.77
C ALA A 221 -23.13 0.53 -17.77
N GLY A 222 -23.53 0.71 -19.02
CA GLY A 222 -22.70 1.20 -20.11
C GLY A 222 -21.96 0.13 -20.90
N ALA A 223 -21.22 0.60 -21.88
CA ALA A 223 -20.31 -0.14 -22.74
C ALA A 223 -19.16 0.79 -23.13
N ALA A 224 -18.12 0.26 -23.77
CA ALA A 224 -16.98 1.07 -24.16
C ALA A 224 -17.40 2.27 -25.02
N GLY A 225 -17.02 3.48 -24.60
CA GLY A 225 -17.39 4.73 -25.27
C GLY A 225 -18.75 5.31 -24.87
N LEU A 226 -19.53 4.64 -24.02
CA LEU A 226 -20.76 5.20 -23.43
C LEU A 226 -20.45 5.93 -22.11
N ALA A 227 -21.39 6.77 -21.67
CA ALA A 227 -21.29 7.49 -20.40
C ALA A 227 -22.66 7.72 -19.76
N GLY A 228 -22.68 7.86 -18.43
CA GLY A 228 -23.85 8.25 -17.65
C GLY A 228 -24.94 7.17 -17.55
N ASN A 229 -24.59 5.91 -17.80
CA ASN A 229 -25.53 4.79 -17.76
C ASN A 229 -25.83 4.37 -16.32
N VAL A 230 -27.05 3.91 -16.05
CA VAL A 230 -27.47 3.46 -14.72
C VAL A 230 -28.15 2.09 -14.83
N ALA A 231 -27.62 1.09 -14.12
CA ALA A 231 -28.21 -0.24 -14.03
C ALA A 231 -28.35 -0.65 -12.56
N LEU A 232 -29.59 -0.70 -12.06
CA LEU A 232 -29.90 -1.01 -10.67
C LEU A 232 -30.77 -2.27 -10.60
N GLY A 233 -30.22 -3.37 -10.08
CA GLY A 233 -30.94 -4.64 -9.89
C GLY A 233 -30.16 -5.86 -10.42
N ASP A 234 -30.49 -7.04 -9.90
CA ASP A 234 -29.89 -8.32 -10.31
C ASP A 234 -30.04 -8.53 -11.83
N GLY A 235 -28.92 -8.56 -12.55
CA GLY A 235 -28.88 -8.68 -14.01
C GLY A 235 -29.38 -7.47 -14.82
N ALA A 236 -29.59 -6.30 -14.19
CA ALA A 236 -29.99 -5.08 -14.92
C ALA A 236 -28.91 -4.66 -15.94
N THR A 237 -29.32 -4.28 -17.16
CA THR A 237 -28.40 -3.93 -18.25
C THR A 237 -28.83 -2.63 -18.94
N ALA A 238 -28.02 -1.58 -18.78
CA ALA A 238 -28.20 -0.27 -19.42
C ALA A 238 -27.04 0.01 -20.38
N ALA A 239 -27.05 -0.57 -21.58
CA ALA A 239 -25.86 -0.61 -22.45
C ALA A 239 -26.11 -0.27 -23.94
N ALA A 240 -27.30 0.21 -24.30
CA ALA A 240 -27.66 0.50 -25.68
C ALA A 240 -27.21 1.90 -26.12
N SER A 241 -27.28 2.89 -25.24
CA SER A 241 -26.91 4.29 -25.51
C SER A 241 -26.40 5.00 -24.26
N SER A 242 -25.75 6.15 -24.44
CA SER A 242 -25.32 6.97 -23.29
C SER A 242 -26.54 7.52 -22.56
N GLY A 243 -26.52 7.51 -21.23
CA GLY A 243 -27.63 7.96 -20.39
C GLY A 243 -28.76 6.94 -20.21
N ASP A 244 -28.59 5.69 -20.65
CA ASP A 244 -29.57 4.63 -20.42
C ASP A 244 -29.80 4.39 -18.93
N VAL A 245 -31.05 4.08 -18.56
CA VAL A 245 -31.43 3.74 -17.20
C VAL A 245 -32.24 2.44 -17.19
N ALA A 246 -31.65 1.37 -16.65
CA ALA A 246 -32.28 0.08 -16.40
C ALA A 246 -32.54 -0.08 -14.89
N LEU A 247 -33.82 -0.14 -14.50
CA LEU A 247 -34.25 -0.28 -13.10
C LEU A 247 -35.05 -1.57 -12.90
N GLY A 248 -34.58 -2.40 -11.98
CA GLY A 248 -35.21 -3.68 -11.63
C GLY A 248 -34.42 -4.88 -12.13
N SER A 249 -34.69 -6.04 -11.52
CA SER A 249 -34.03 -7.29 -11.89
C SER A 249 -34.33 -7.68 -13.33
N GLY A 250 -33.29 -8.00 -14.09
CA GLY A 250 -33.37 -8.36 -15.51
C GLY A 250 -33.84 -7.24 -16.43
N SER A 251 -33.95 -6.00 -15.95
CA SER A 251 -34.30 -4.86 -16.81
C SER A 251 -33.22 -4.63 -17.86
N VAL A 252 -33.62 -4.37 -19.10
CA VAL A 252 -32.70 -4.13 -20.22
C VAL A 252 -33.17 -2.91 -20.99
N THR A 253 -32.28 -1.94 -21.21
CA THR A 253 -32.57 -0.85 -22.15
C THR A 253 -32.40 -1.33 -23.59
N THR A 254 -33.31 -0.88 -24.45
CA THR A 254 -33.29 -1.14 -25.89
C THR A 254 -33.34 0.20 -26.63
N THR A 255 -32.76 0.22 -27.83
CA THR A 255 -32.61 1.40 -28.72
C THR A 255 -33.83 2.30 -28.81
#